data_AF-A0A8B8AQ81-F1
#
_entry.id   AF-A0A8B8AQ81-F1
#
_cell.length_a   1.000
_cell.length_b   1.000
_cell.length_c   1.000
_cell.angle_alpha   90.00
_cell.angle_beta   90.00
_cell.angle_gamma   90.00
#
_symmetry.space_group_name_H-M   'P 1'
#
loop_
_entity.id
_entity.type
_entity.pdbx_description
1 polymer ?
#
loop_
_entity_poly.entity_id
_entity_poly.type
_entity_poly.pdbx_seq_one_letter_code
_entity_poly.pdbx_strand_id
1 'polypeptide(L)'
;MMKYAKRCNYLYAGRRLSIKLVQLFYITIKCGLSGKAGKMMVCLSLLVLIMGYFSGTDACSCLQLDPQSLYCKSAFAVIGKVTEKSFEEHTIVYDVEVTRVYKGNVSEVSVKIKTAESDSVCGVDLNVNTVYLLNGNLWGGDMWIRTCDMMSLYPINDPERDFPLDTYYDCRCTVLNRFISLDNTKSKNTCLPESRFRCSPDSRALGDLAECRYNEEEDECAWQC
;
A
#
# COMPACT_ATOMS: atom_id res chain seq x y z
N MET A 1 -23.38 38.41 -34.04
CA MET A 1 -24.35 38.03 -32.99
C MET A 1 -23.96 36.63 -32.52
N MET A 2 -23.29 36.51 -31.35
CA MET A 2 -23.84 35.96 -30.08
C MET A 2 -24.34 34.51 -30.20
N LYS A 3 -23.61 33.51 -29.63
CA LYS A 3 -23.79 32.86 -28.29
C LYS A 3 -24.91 31.77 -28.32
N TYR A 4 -24.87 30.55 -27.75
CA TYR A 4 -24.14 29.81 -26.68
C TYR A 4 -24.33 28.28 -26.99
N ALA A 5 -23.34 27.37 -26.81
CA ALA A 5 -23.09 26.42 -25.69
C ALA A 5 -24.22 25.39 -25.40
N LYS A 6 -24.04 24.11 -25.02
CA LYS A 6 -23.14 23.30 -24.16
C LYS A 6 -23.52 21.81 -24.50
N ARG A 7 -22.80 20.71 -24.25
CA ARG A 7 -22.03 20.23 -23.10
C ARG A 7 -21.39 18.88 -23.52
N CYS A 8 -20.13 18.64 -23.19
CA CYS A 8 -19.58 17.28 -23.00
C CYS A 8 -18.85 17.28 -21.67
N ASN A 9 -19.29 16.40 -20.76
CA ASN A 9 -18.66 16.14 -19.47
C ASN A 9 -17.86 14.85 -19.63
N TYR A 10 -16.55 14.92 -19.42
CA TYR A 10 -15.77 13.79 -18.94
C TYR A 10 -14.84 14.27 -17.84
N LEU A 11 -15.09 13.75 -16.64
CA LEU A 11 -14.17 13.76 -15.52
C LEU A 11 -13.04 12.78 -15.84
N TYR A 12 -11.80 13.28 -15.85
CA TYR A 12 -10.65 12.51 -15.39
C TYR A 12 -9.83 13.44 -14.51
N ALA A 13 -9.77 13.08 -13.23
CA ALA A 13 -8.94 13.71 -12.22
C ALA A 13 -7.47 13.39 -12.50
N GLY A 14 -6.58 14.35 -12.22
CA GLY A 14 -5.14 14.15 -12.34
C GLY A 14 -4.49 14.65 -13.63
N ARG A 15 -4.79 15.90 -14.05
CA ARG A 15 -3.94 16.73 -14.95
C ARG A 15 -4.61 18.10 -15.16
N ARG A 16 -4.72 18.92 -14.12
CA ARG A 16 -5.28 20.29 -14.25
C ARG A 16 -4.52 21.41 -13.56
N LEU A 17 -3.31 21.14 -13.04
CA LEU A 17 -2.45 22.21 -12.54
C LEU A 17 -1.49 22.78 -13.61
N SER A 18 -1.14 22.01 -14.65
CA SER A 18 -0.13 22.47 -15.63
C SER A 18 -0.63 23.53 -16.62
N ILE A 19 -1.92 23.54 -17.00
CA ILE A 19 -2.38 24.45 -18.08
C ILE A 19 -2.47 25.91 -17.58
N LYS A 20 -2.88 26.14 -16.32
CA LYS A 20 -2.91 27.50 -15.76
C LYS A 20 -1.50 28.07 -15.55
N LEU A 21 -0.53 27.23 -15.16
CA LEU A 21 0.88 27.62 -15.08
C LEU A 21 1.43 27.98 -16.47
N VAL A 22 1.19 27.16 -17.50
CA VAL A 22 1.64 27.44 -18.87
C VAL A 22 1.03 28.76 -19.41
N GLN A 23 -0.24 29.05 -19.14
CA GLN A 23 -0.86 30.32 -19.55
C GLN A 23 -0.31 31.54 -18.80
N LEU A 24 -0.05 31.44 -17.50
CA LEU A 24 0.58 32.51 -16.71
C LEU A 24 2.01 32.79 -17.16
N PHE A 25 2.77 31.74 -17.53
CA PHE A 25 4.12 31.87 -18.08
C PHE A 25 4.15 32.48 -19.49
N TYR A 26 3.15 32.17 -20.34
CA TYR A 26 3.05 32.79 -21.67
C TYR A 26 2.82 34.30 -21.60
N ILE A 27 2.13 34.78 -20.56
CA ILE A 27 1.86 36.21 -20.33
C ILE A 27 3.13 36.93 -19.84
N THR A 28 3.94 36.32 -18.97
CA THR A 28 5.21 36.92 -18.52
C THR A 28 6.28 36.94 -19.63
N ILE A 29 6.31 35.95 -20.53
CA ILE A 29 7.23 35.95 -21.68
C ILE A 29 6.92 37.08 -22.67
N LYS A 30 5.64 37.48 -22.84
CA LYS A 30 5.27 38.58 -23.74
C LYS A 30 5.48 39.98 -23.15
N CYS A 31 5.68 40.14 -21.85
CA CYS A 31 5.72 41.46 -21.21
C CYS A 31 7.13 42.00 -20.89
N GLY A 32 8.21 41.28 -21.23
CA GLY A 32 9.57 41.65 -20.83
C GLY A 32 10.66 41.29 -21.83
N LEU A 33 10.58 41.81 -23.06
CA LEU A 33 11.63 41.62 -24.07
C LEU A 33 12.19 42.98 -24.54
N SER A 34 13.02 43.59 -23.69
CA SER A 34 14.09 44.50 -24.12
C SER A 34 15.15 44.61 -23.02
N GLY A 35 16.05 43.62 -22.90
CA GLY A 35 17.18 43.69 -21.97
C GLY A 35 17.85 42.34 -21.68
N LYS A 36 19.15 42.37 -21.35
CA LYS A 36 19.96 41.17 -20.99
C LYS A 36 19.34 40.34 -19.84
N ALA A 37 18.60 41.00 -18.94
CA ALA A 37 17.89 40.35 -17.84
C ALA A 37 16.70 39.47 -18.28
N GLY A 38 16.01 39.83 -19.37
CA GLY A 38 14.87 39.06 -19.89
C GLY A 38 15.28 37.71 -20.51
N LYS A 39 16.44 37.67 -21.18
CA LYS A 39 17.01 36.42 -21.72
C LYS A 39 17.42 35.45 -20.61
N MET A 40 17.96 35.96 -19.51
CA MET A 40 18.34 35.14 -18.34
C MET A 40 17.12 34.53 -17.65
N MET A 41 16.01 35.27 -17.56
CA MET A 41 14.76 34.80 -16.95
C MET A 41 14.07 33.69 -17.77
N VAL A 42 14.13 33.77 -19.10
CA VAL A 42 13.60 32.72 -20.01
C VAL A 42 14.44 31.44 -19.93
N CYS A 43 15.77 31.54 -19.87
CA CYS A 43 16.63 30.36 -19.71
C CYS A 43 16.40 29.65 -18.36
N LEU A 44 16.24 30.41 -17.28
CA LEU A 44 15.99 29.84 -15.95
C LEU A 44 14.64 29.10 -15.88
N SER A 45 13.61 29.64 -16.54
CA SER A 45 12.29 29.02 -16.59
C SER A 45 12.25 27.76 -17.47
N LEU A 46 13.03 27.71 -18.55
CA LEU A 46 13.24 26.49 -19.35
C LEU A 46 13.99 25.41 -18.55
N LEU A 47 15.03 25.78 -17.79
CA LEU A 47 15.76 24.86 -16.91
C LEU A 47 14.85 24.22 -15.85
N VAL A 48 13.97 25.00 -15.23
CA VAL A 48 12.99 24.50 -14.26
C VAL A 48 11.99 23.53 -14.90
N LEU A 49 11.52 23.81 -16.12
CA LEU A 49 10.61 22.92 -16.85
C LEU A 49 11.29 21.59 -17.25
N ILE A 50 12.56 21.64 -17.65
CA ILE A 50 13.34 20.45 -17.99
C ILE A 50 13.56 19.60 -16.74
N MET A 51 13.96 20.19 -15.61
CA MET A 51 14.09 19.46 -14.34
C MET A 51 12.77 18.83 -13.88
N GLY A 52 11.64 19.53 -14.06
CA GLY A 52 10.30 19.00 -13.76
C GLY A 52 9.84 17.86 -14.68
N TYR A 53 10.40 17.75 -15.89
CA TYR A 53 10.12 16.67 -16.83
C TYR A 53 10.93 15.41 -16.52
N PHE A 54 12.15 15.57 -16.00
CA PHE A 54 13.01 14.47 -15.56
C PHE A 54 12.69 13.99 -14.14
N SER A 55 11.98 14.78 -13.33
CA SER A 55 11.47 14.35 -12.02
C SER A 55 10.18 13.54 -12.15
N GLY A 56 10.16 12.53 -13.02
CA GLY A 56 9.24 11.41 -12.86
C GLY A 56 9.66 10.66 -11.60
N THR A 57 9.23 11.15 -10.44
CA THR A 57 9.48 10.47 -9.18
C THR A 57 8.53 9.28 -9.16
N ASP A 58 9.03 8.10 -9.51
CA ASP A 58 8.34 6.85 -9.19
C ASP A 58 8.31 6.78 -7.67
N ALA A 59 7.15 7.10 -7.10
CA ALA A 59 6.91 7.01 -5.68
C ALA A 59 5.93 5.87 -5.46
N CYS A 60 6.28 4.97 -4.54
CA CYS A 60 5.38 3.91 -4.13
C CYS A 60 4.13 4.55 -3.52
N SER A 61 2.97 4.25 -4.11
CA SER A 61 1.67 4.69 -3.59
C SER A 61 0.76 3.48 -3.44
N CYS A 62 0.34 3.24 -2.21
CA CYS A 62 -0.44 2.07 -1.83
C CYS A 62 -1.86 2.48 -1.45
N LEU A 63 -2.81 1.63 -1.78
CA LEU A 63 -4.13 1.69 -1.17
C LEU A 63 -4.04 1.07 0.23
N GLN A 64 -4.40 1.81 1.28
CA GLN A 64 -4.43 1.27 2.64
C GLN A 64 -5.50 0.19 2.74
N LEU A 65 -5.07 -1.05 2.97
CA LEU A 65 -5.94 -2.21 3.16
C LEU A 65 -6.03 -2.58 4.63
N ASP A 66 -7.14 -3.26 4.96
CA ASP A 66 -7.32 -3.82 6.28
C ASP A 66 -6.32 -4.97 6.54
N PRO A 67 -5.78 -5.14 7.78
CA PRO A 67 -4.90 -6.25 8.11
C PRO A 67 -5.47 -7.63 7.74
N GLN A 68 -6.78 -7.84 7.94
CA GLN A 68 -7.44 -9.09 7.53
C GLN A 68 -7.33 -9.30 6.01
N SER A 69 -7.59 -8.25 5.23
CA SER A 69 -7.48 -8.31 3.77
C SER A 69 -6.04 -8.56 3.29
N LEU A 70 -5.04 -8.00 3.99
CA LEU A 70 -3.62 -8.24 3.69
C LEU A 70 -3.23 -9.69 3.99
N TYR A 71 -3.63 -10.22 5.14
CA TYR A 71 -3.43 -11.62 5.51
C TYR A 71 -4.08 -12.57 4.51
N CYS A 72 -5.36 -12.36 4.21
CA CYS A 72 -6.14 -13.25 3.35
C CYS A 72 -5.64 -13.26 1.90
N LYS A 73 -5.14 -12.13 1.38
CA LYS A 73 -4.56 -12.04 0.03
C LYS A 73 -3.13 -12.58 -0.06
N SER A 74 -2.41 -12.67 1.04
CA SER A 74 -1.02 -13.16 1.05
C SER A 74 -0.95 -14.66 0.78
N ALA A 75 0.04 -15.10 0.01
CA ALA A 75 0.34 -16.50 -0.21
C ALA A 75 1.06 -17.16 0.99
N PHE A 76 1.84 -16.37 1.74
CA PHE A 76 2.50 -16.80 2.96
C PHE A 76 2.38 -15.75 4.07
N ALA A 77 2.45 -16.20 5.32
CA ALA A 77 2.57 -15.36 6.50
C ALA A 77 3.35 -16.11 7.58
N VAL A 78 4.43 -15.51 8.09
CA VAL A 78 5.38 -16.14 9.01
C VAL A 78 5.91 -15.13 10.04
N ILE A 79 6.33 -15.63 11.20
CA ILE A 79 7.27 -14.91 12.06
C ILE A 79 8.65 -15.49 11.79
N GLY A 80 9.61 -14.59 11.59
CA GLY A 80 10.99 -15.01 11.40
C GLY A 80 11.98 -13.92 11.74
N LYS A 81 13.20 -14.36 12.06
CA LYS A 81 14.35 -13.50 12.31
C LYS A 81 15.13 -13.33 11.02
N VAL A 82 15.39 -12.09 10.63
CA VAL A 82 16.28 -11.81 9.48
C VAL A 82 17.71 -12.11 9.90
N THR A 83 18.36 -13.08 9.26
CA THR A 83 19.73 -13.52 9.59
C THR A 83 20.76 -12.93 8.65
N GLU A 84 20.41 -12.70 7.39
CA GLU A 84 21.28 -12.11 6.38
C GLU A 84 20.50 -11.17 5.45
N LYS A 85 21.19 -10.16 4.92
CA LYS A 85 20.70 -9.25 3.89
C LYS A 85 21.74 -9.20 2.78
N SER A 86 21.35 -9.57 1.57
CA SER A 86 22.19 -9.49 0.37
C SER A 86 21.48 -8.70 -0.73
N PHE A 87 22.26 -8.25 -1.71
CA PHE A 87 21.77 -7.49 -2.86
C PHE A 87 22.06 -8.27 -4.13
N GLU A 88 21.03 -8.53 -4.92
CA GLU A 88 21.07 -9.22 -6.21
C GLU A 88 20.48 -8.30 -7.28
N GLU A 89 21.35 -7.68 -8.08
CA GLU A 89 20.98 -6.67 -9.10
C GLU A 89 20.14 -5.51 -8.53
N HIS A 90 18.81 -5.57 -8.69
CA HIS A 90 17.82 -4.58 -8.24
C HIS A 90 16.88 -5.12 -7.16
N THR A 91 17.28 -6.22 -6.52
CA THR A 91 16.50 -6.96 -5.52
C THR A 91 17.32 -7.09 -4.24
N ILE A 92 16.69 -6.87 -3.10
CA ILE A 92 17.23 -7.26 -1.80
C ILE A 92 16.72 -8.64 -1.47
N VAL A 93 17.61 -9.53 -1.04
CA VAL A 93 17.28 -10.87 -0.58
C VAL A 93 17.59 -10.97 0.90
N TYR A 94 16.61 -11.42 1.66
CA TYR A 94 16.71 -11.68 3.08
C TYR A 94 16.71 -13.18 3.31
N ASP A 95 17.73 -13.68 4.02
CA ASP A 95 17.65 -14.98 4.65
C ASP A 95 16.93 -14.82 5.98
N VAL A 96 15.86 -15.60 6.15
CA VAL A 96 14.98 -15.52 7.32
C VAL A 96 14.94 -16.89 7.97
N GLU A 97 15.33 -16.94 9.24
CA GLU A 97 15.11 -18.09 10.12
C GLU A 97 13.66 -18.04 10.59
N VAL A 98 12.87 -19.03 10.17
CA VAL A 98 11.43 -19.07 10.44
C VAL A 98 11.22 -19.62 11.84
N THR A 99 10.52 -18.88 12.69
CA THR A 99 10.15 -19.36 14.03
C THR A 99 8.72 -19.86 14.07
N ARG A 100 7.85 -19.36 13.19
CA ARG A 100 6.46 -19.79 13.11
C ARG A 100 5.86 -19.55 11.73
N VAL A 101 5.08 -20.51 11.25
CA VAL A 101 4.32 -20.41 10.01
C VAL A 101 2.83 -20.27 10.34
N TYR A 102 2.19 -19.20 9.84
CA TYR A 102 0.73 -19.02 9.93
C TYR A 102 0.03 -19.42 8.63
N LYS A 103 0.69 -19.23 7.49
CA LYS A 103 0.11 -19.48 6.18
C LYS A 103 1.17 -19.84 5.15
N GLY A 104 0.78 -20.70 4.21
CA GLY A 104 1.59 -21.13 3.08
C GLY A 104 2.43 -22.37 3.40
N ASN A 105 2.92 -23.03 2.35
CA ASN A 105 3.87 -24.13 2.48
C ASN A 105 5.29 -23.56 2.56
N VAL A 106 5.69 -23.15 3.77
CA VAL A 106 6.98 -22.53 4.06
C VAL A 106 7.82 -23.52 4.87
N SER A 107 9.12 -23.64 4.55
CA SER A 107 10.06 -24.38 5.40
C SER A 107 10.11 -23.78 6.80
N GLU A 108 9.98 -24.60 7.83
CA GLU A 108 10.07 -24.18 9.24
C GLU A 108 11.49 -23.85 9.70
N VAL A 109 12.50 -23.97 8.82
CA VAL A 109 13.91 -23.75 9.17
C VAL A 109 14.39 -22.39 8.66
N SER A 110 14.51 -22.24 7.34
CA SER A 110 15.02 -21.02 6.73
C SER A 110 14.44 -20.85 5.33
N VAL A 111 14.15 -19.60 4.97
CA VAL A 111 13.65 -19.21 3.65
C VAL A 111 14.29 -17.93 3.15
N LYS A 112 14.34 -17.79 1.83
CA LYS A 112 14.75 -16.56 1.15
C LYS A 112 13.52 -15.73 0.80
N ILE A 113 13.51 -14.48 1.23
CA ILE A 113 12.45 -13.51 0.91
C ILE A 113 13.05 -12.34 0.14
N LYS A 114 12.42 -12.00 -0.99
CA LYS A 114 12.86 -10.96 -1.91
C LYS A 114 12.01 -9.70 -1.78
N THR A 115 12.63 -8.56 -2.04
CA THR A 115 11.94 -7.27 -2.19
C THR A 115 12.72 -6.39 -3.16
N ALA A 116 12.04 -5.40 -3.76
CA ALA A 116 12.73 -4.39 -4.55
C ALA A 116 13.73 -3.60 -3.69
N GLU A 117 14.82 -3.14 -4.31
CA GLU A 117 15.93 -2.44 -3.65
C GLU A 117 15.55 -1.07 -3.06
N SER A 118 14.58 -0.38 -3.67
CA SER A 118 14.21 0.99 -3.31
C SER A 118 12.77 1.09 -2.82
N ASP A 119 12.57 1.87 -1.76
CA ASP A 119 11.25 2.25 -1.24
C ASP A 119 10.38 2.92 -2.32
N SER A 120 11.01 3.60 -3.29
CA SER A 120 10.36 4.28 -4.40
C SER A 120 9.55 3.32 -5.30
N VAL A 121 9.92 2.04 -5.32
CA VAL A 121 9.24 0.94 -6.01
C VAL A 121 8.65 -0.08 -5.03
N CYS A 122 8.30 0.38 -3.82
CA CYS A 122 7.69 -0.41 -2.75
C CYS A 122 8.60 -1.47 -2.15
N GLY A 123 9.91 -1.25 -2.23
CA GLY A 123 10.90 -1.98 -1.45
C GLY A 123 10.62 -1.92 0.05
N VAL A 124 11.18 -2.86 0.80
CA VAL A 124 11.05 -2.98 2.25
C VAL A 124 12.44 -3.11 2.82
N ASP A 125 12.84 -2.21 3.71
CA ASP A 125 14.11 -2.31 4.42
C ASP A 125 13.94 -2.95 5.79
N LEU A 126 14.40 -4.20 5.91
CA LEU A 126 14.44 -4.95 7.18
C LEU A 126 15.85 -4.95 7.78
N ASN A 127 15.90 -4.88 9.11
CA ASN A 127 17.14 -4.97 9.87
C ASN A 127 17.55 -6.42 10.11
N VAL A 128 18.83 -6.72 9.89
CA VAL A 128 19.41 -8.01 10.27
C VAL A 128 19.37 -8.18 11.79
N ASN A 129 19.28 -9.42 12.26
CA ASN A 129 19.12 -9.82 13.65
C ASN A 129 17.83 -9.35 14.33
N THR A 130 16.82 -9.00 13.54
CA THR A 130 15.53 -8.49 14.03
C THR A 130 14.39 -9.41 13.60
N VAL A 131 13.38 -9.57 14.46
CA VAL A 131 12.23 -10.46 14.23
C VAL A 131 11.04 -9.66 13.70
N TYR A 132 10.37 -10.19 12.68
CA TYR A 132 9.25 -9.54 12.00
C TYR A 132 8.09 -10.50 11.73
N LEU A 133 6.88 -9.95 11.61
CA LEU A 133 5.75 -10.60 10.94
C LEU A 133 5.88 -10.33 9.44
N LEU A 134 6.21 -11.35 8.67
CA LEU A 134 6.42 -11.26 7.23
C LEU A 134 5.28 -11.92 6.50
N ASN A 135 4.67 -11.20 5.56
CA ASN A 135 3.65 -11.73 4.69
C ASN A 135 3.81 -11.18 3.28
N GLY A 136 3.41 -11.97 2.29
CA GLY A 136 3.64 -11.60 0.90
C GLY A 136 3.08 -12.61 -0.09
N ASN A 137 3.55 -12.50 -1.33
CA ASN A 137 3.08 -13.30 -2.45
C ASN A 137 4.22 -14.11 -3.08
N LEU A 138 3.87 -15.10 -3.89
CA LEU A 138 4.83 -15.86 -4.68
C LEU A 138 4.93 -15.27 -6.08
N TRP A 139 6.14 -15.00 -6.55
CA TRP A 139 6.42 -14.60 -7.93
C TRP A 139 7.48 -15.52 -8.52
N GLY A 140 7.13 -16.31 -9.54
CA GLY A 140 8.05 -17.28 -10.14
C GLY A 140 8.50 -18.39 -9.19
N GLY A 141 7.74 -18.63 -8.10
CA GLY A 141 8.09 -19.58 -7.04
C GLY A 141 8.85 -18.95 -5.86
N ASP A 142 9.41 -17.75 -6.04
CA ASP A 142 10.11 -17.03 -4.97
C ASP A 142 9.12 -16.28 -4.06
N MET A 143 9.47 -16.14 -2.78
CA MET A 143 8.70 -15.35 -1.83
C MET A 143 9.06 -13.86 -1.95
N TRP A 144 8.05 -13.02 -2.16
CA TRP A 144 8.21 -11.58 -2.31
C TRP A 144 7.38 -10.79 -1.29
N ILE A 145 8.00 -9.78 -0.70
CA ILE A 145 7.35 -8.77 0.15
C ILE A 145 7.41 -7.40 -0.52
N ARG A 146 6.42 -6.55 -0.20
CA ARG A 146 6.32 -5.17 -0.66
C ARG A 146 5.69 -4.32 0.43
N THR A 147 6.08 -3.05 0.52
CA THR A 147 5.56 -2.13 1.54
C THR A 147 4.03 -2.04 1.54
N CYS A 148 3.38 -2.13 0.37
CA CYS A 148 1.90 -2.07 0.27
C CYS A 148 1.16 -3.30 0.80
N ASP A 149 1.82 -4.46 0.83
CA ASP A 149 1.17 -5.74 1.11
C ASP A 149 1.42 -6.22 2.54
N MET A 150 2.36 -5.60 3.25
CA MET A 150 2.73 -6.01 4.60
C MET A 150 1.70 -5.58 5.65
N MET A 151 1.36 -6.50 6.56
CA MET A 151 0.50 -6.22 7.71
C MET A 151 1.19 -5.33 8.74
N SER A 152 2.52 -5.47 8.88
CA SER A 152 3.34 -4.66 9.77
C SER A 152 4.73 -4.47 9.17
N LEU A 153 5.25 -3.25 9.26
CA LEU A 153 6.65 -2.93 8.95
C LEU A 153 7.53 -2.89 10.21
N TYR A 154 6.92 -3.06 11.37
CA TYR A 154 7.58 -2.89 12.66
C TYR A 154 8.11 -4.23 13.20
N PRO A 155 9.29 -4.22 13.85
CA PRO A 155 9.80 -5.36 14.57
C PRO A 155 8.84 -5.89 15.64
N ILE A 156 8.89 -7.20 15.88
CA ILE A 156 8.22 -7.84 17.01
C ILE A 156 9.21 -7.97 18.15
N ASN A 157 8.89 -7.35 19.29
CA ASN A 157 9.73 -7.43 20.50
C ASN A 157 9.48 -8.71 21.31
N ASP A 158 8.31 -9.32 21.12
CA ASP A 158 7.82 -10.46 21.89
C ASP A 158 7.27 -11.53 20.92
N PRO A 159 8.16 -12.28 20.24
CA PRO A 159 7.76 -13.25 19.22
C PRO A 159 7.10 -14.51 19.80
N GLU A 160 7.26 -14.75 21.10
CA GLU A 160 6.56 -15.82 21.83
C GLU A 160 5.12 -15.44 22.16
N ARG A 161 4.76 -14.15 22.07
CA ARG A 161 3.36 -13.74 22.13
C ARG A 161 2.61 -14.42 21.01
N ASP A 162 1.75 -15.35 21.40
CA ASP A 162 0.91 -16.11 20.51
C ASP A 162 -0.06 -15.14 19.81
N PHE A 163 0.26 -14.73 18.58
CA PHE A 163 -0.70 -14.07 17.70
C PHE A 163 -1.40 -15.18 16.92
N PRO A 164 -2.64 -15.56 17.23
CA PRO A 164 -3.33 -16.68 16.58
C PRO A 164 -3.80 -16.30 15.17
N LEU A 165 -2.92 -15.76 14.30
CA LEU A 165 -3.27 -15.26 12.97
C LEU A 165 -3.91 -16.32 12.07
N ASP A 166 -3.56 -17.59 12.29
CA ASP A 166 -4.11 -18.77 11.61
C ASP A 166 -5.62 -18.95 11.83
N THR A 167 -6.13 -18.55 12.99
CA THR A 167 -7.56 -18.67 13.38
C THR A 167 -8.25 -17.32 13.56
N TYR A 168 -7.48 -16.24 13.65
CA TYR A 168 -7.97 -14.91 13.97
C TYR A 168 -8.69 -14.26 12.77
N TYR A 169 -8.16 -14.41 11.56
CA TYR A 169 -8.76 -13.80 10.37
C TYR A 169 -9.61 -14.80 9.58
N ASP A 170 -10.90 -14.48 9.40
CA ASP A 170 -11.80 -15.28 8.56
C ASP A 170 -11.73 -14.82 7.09
N CYS A 171 -11.03 -15.60 6.27
CA CYS A 171 -10.84 -15.30 4.86
C CYS A 171 -12.03 -15.65 3.97
N ARG A 172 -13.15 -16.15 4.53
CA ARG A 172 -14.44 -16.22 3.81
C ARG A 172 -15.03 -14.83 3.60
N CYS A 173 -14.63 -13.88 4.44
CA CYS A 173 -15.11 -12.51 4.43
C CYS A 173 -14.11 -11.54 3.81
N THR A 174 -14.63 -10.49 3.17
CA THR A 174 -13.83 -9.42 2.57
C THR A 174 -14.14 -8.08 3.25
N VAL A 175 -13.10 -7.42 3.78
CA VAL A 175 -13.23 -6.04 4.26
C VAL A 175 -13.08 -5.10 3.07
N LEU A 176 -14.16 -4.37 2.75
CA LEU A 176 -14.17 -3.42 1.64
C LEU A 176 -13.29 -2.21 1.93
N ASN A 177 -12.76 -1.59 0.88
CA ASN A 177 -12.04 -0.33 1.05
C ASN A 177 -13.02 0.85 1.05
N ARG A 178 -12.84 1.80 1.98
CA ARG A 178 -13.64 3.04 2.07
C ARG A 178 -13.72 3.81 0.74
N PHE A 179 -12.66 3.77 -0.08
CA PHE A 179 -12.60 4.52 -1.35
C PHE A 179 -13.24 3.81 -2.56
N ILE A 180 -13.54 2.51 -2.47
CA ILE A 180 -14.03 1.69 -3.59
C ILE A 180 -15.53 1.36 -3.46
N SER A 181 -16.17 1.77 -2.36
CA SER A 181 -17.61 1.57 -2.12
C SER A 181 -18.47 2.47 -3.03
N LEU A 182 -18.47 2.19 -4.33
CA LEU A 182 -19.27 2.86 -5.35
C LEU A 182 -20.66 2.24 -5.51
N ASP A 183 -20.90 1.09 -4.90
CA ASP A 183 -22.16 0.36 -4.98
C ASP A 183 -22.77 0.25 -3.58
N ASN A 184 -24.01 0.72 -3.41
CA ASN A 184 -24.73 0.69 -2.14
C ASN A 184 -25.23 -0.73 -1.77
N THR A 185 -24.87 -1.74 -2.57
CA THR A 185 -25.32 -3.12 -2.39
C THR A 185 -24.28 -3.91 -1.58
N LYS A 186 -24.45 -3.93 -0.24
CA LYS A 186 -23.64 -4.76 0.67
C LYS A 186 -23.76 -6.22 0.24
N SER A 187 -22.64 -6.84 -0.17
CA SER A 187 -22.61 -8.28 -0.39
C SER A 187 -22.60 -9.00 0.95
N LYS A 188 -23.27 -10.15 1.04
CA LYS A 188 -23.29 -10.99 2.25
C LYS A 188 -21.90 -11.35 2.73
N ASN A 189 -20.91 -11.50 1.84
CA ASN A 189 -19.53 -11.85 2.21
C ASN A 189 -18.64 -10.62 2.53
N THR A 190 -19.22 -9.44 2.74
CA THR A 190 -18.44 -8.19 2.91
C THR A 190 -18.76 -7.43 4.20
N CYS A 191 -17.73 -6.87 4.82
CA CYS A 191 -17.89 -5.88 5.90
C CYS A 191 -17.47 -4.49 5.41
N LEU A 192 -18.28 -3.49 5.74
CA LEU A 192 -18.02 -2.09 5.46
C LEU A 192 -17.19 -1.47 6.59
N PRO A 193 -16.05 -0.82 6.32
CA PRO A 193 -15.21 -0.23 7.38
C PRO A 193 -15.91 0.82 8.24
N GLU A 194 -16.94 1.48 7.70
CA GLU A 194 -17.67 2.55 8.40
C GLU A 194 -18.51 2.03 9.56
N SER A 195 -18.90 0.75 9.53
CA SER A 195 -19.66 0.12 10.60
C SER A 195 -18.79 -0.64 11.62
N ARG A 196 -17.46 -0.59 11.49
CA ARG A 196 -16.56 -1.26 12.43
C ARG A 196 -16.60 -0.55 13.78
N PHE A 197 -16.73 -1.33 14.86
CA PHE A 197 -16.80 -0.84 16.24
C PHE A 197 -15.63 -1.34 17.09
N ARG A 198 -15.49 -0.77 18.28
CA ARG A 198 -14.51 -1.20 19.27
C ARG A 198 -15.05 -2.32 20.12
N CYS A 199 -14.18 -3.30 20.38
CA CYS A 199 -14.45 -4.42 21.25
C CYS A 199 -14.28 -4.03 22.72
N SER A 200 -15.09 -4.63 23.60
CA SER A 200 -14.92 -4.47 25.05
C SER A 200 -13.64 -5.20 25.48
N PRO A 201 -12.89 -4.73 26.50
CA PRO A 201 -11.75 -5.48 27.03
C PRO A 201 -12.09 -6.92 27.46
N ASP A 202 -13.35 -7.18 27.83
CA ASP A 202 -13.82 -8.51 28.26
C ASP A 202 -14.25 -9.42 27.09
N SER A 203 -14.26 -8.90 25.86
CA SER A 203 -14.90 -9.57 24.70
C SER A 203 -14.08 -10.68 24.05
N ARG A 204 -12.97 -11.11 24.66
CA ARG A 204 -12.02 -12.12 24.12
C ARG A 204 -11.38 -11.76 22.77
N ALA A 205 -11.69 -10.60 22.19
CA ALA A 205 -11.03 -10.08 21.01
C ALA A 205 -9.52 -9.92 21.26
N LEU A 206 -8.70 -10.21 20.25
CA LEU A 206 -7.24 -10.08 20.33
C LEU A 206 -6.80 -8.60 20.33
N GLY A 207 -7.65 -7.72 19.81
CA GLY A 207 -7.41 -6.28 19.77
C GLY A 207 -8.67 -5.47 20.11
N ASP A 208 -8.52 -4.15 20.06
CA ASP A 208 -9.57 -3.22 20.47
C ASP A 208 -10.68 -3.02 19.42
N LEU A 209 -10.57 -3.63 18.24
CA LEU A 209 -11.44 -3.40 17.09
C LEU A 209 -12.06 -4.71 16.62
N ALA A 210 -13.35 -4.68 16.27
CA ALA A 210 -14.05 -5.82 15.73
C ALA A 210 -13.46 -6.30 14.38
N GLU A 211 -13.42 -7.62 14.20
CA GLU A 211 -12.94 -8.29 13.00
C GLU A 211 -14.11 -8.79 12.14
N CYS A 212 -13.89 -8.90 10.83
CA CYS A 212 -14.95 -9.28 9.90
C CYS A 212 -15.01 -10.80 9.84
N ARG A 213 -16.03 -11.40 10.45
CA ARG A 213 -16.16 -12.87 10.53
C ARG A 213 -17.47 -13.33 9.91
N TYR A 214 -17.46 -14.54 9.38
CA TYR A 214 -18.66 -15.12 8.78
C TYR A 214 -19.56 -15.64 9.90
N ASN A 215 -20.79 -15.14 9.94
CA ASN A 215 -21.84 -15.60 10.82
C ASN A 215 -22.62 -16.72 10.13
N GLU A 216 -22.53 -17.94 10.67
CA GLU A 216 -23.20 -19.12 10.11
C GLU A 216 -24.72 -19.07 10.29
N GLU A 217 -25.22 -18.40 11.33
CA GLU A 217 -26.67 -18.30 11.60
C GLU A 217 -27.37 -17.36 10.61
N GLU A 218 -26.70 -16.26 10.25
CA GLU A 218 -27.25 -15.24 9.36
C GLU A 218 -26.83 -15.43 7.90
N ASP A 219 -25.91 -16.37 7.62
CA ASP A 219 -25.30 -16.59 6.31
C ASP A 219 -24.76 -15.26 5.73
N GLU A 220 -24.06 -14.49 6.57
CA GLU A 220 -23.40 -13.24 6.19
C GLU A 220 -22.18 -12.89 7.05
N CYS A 221 -21.32 -12.03 6.53
CA CYS A 221 -20.17 -11.48 7.22
C CYS A 221 -20.57 -10.25 8.02
N ALA A 222 -20.15 -10.23 9.28
CA ALA A 222 -20.40 -9.15 10.21
C ALA A 222 -19.16 -8.83 11.03
N TRP A 223 -19.13 -7.61 11.59
CA TRP A 223 -18.13 -7.23 12.58
C TRP A 223 -18.41 -7.95 13.90
N GLN A 224 -17.43 -8.68 14.41
CA GLN A 224 -17.53 -9.47 15.63
C GLN A 224 -16.33 -9.21 16.54
N CYS A 225 -16.56 -9.39 17.84
CA CYS A 225 -15.56 -9.66 18.85
C CYS A 225 -15.73 -11.15 19.22
#